data_AF-A0A183KVL1-F1
#
_entry.id   AF-A0A183KVL1-F1
#
_cell.length_a   1.000
_cell.length_b   1.000
_cell.length_c   1.000
_cell.angle_alpha   90.00
_cell.angle_beta   90.00
_cell.angle_gamma   90.00
#
_symmetry.space_group_name_H-M   'P 1'
#
loop_
_entity.id
_entity.type
_entity.pdbx_description
1 polymer ?
#
loop_
_entity_poly.entity_id
_entity_poly.type
_entity_poly.pdbx_seq_one_letter_code
_entity_poly.pdbx_strand_id
1 'polypeptide(L)'
;LILLSEFHSVSGILVITGVQERINQVFEEGIKPLLPIEETFPVPQEFHRNLIVTSSDTTTREQSRRSLRGNNNSNSNKRNNNVSEQVTNTTAETLSKAMEIKQKHSVNIRLPPQHTSGSDYISLRGTPANIEAAKADLTEWLQQCELIKADKIARSYETVVEFPFRFLSSILSMRADLCSKHDVGIRVDTGSSSSNSSSSVVLKTLPPSLSSMPEHSSVDNNTTDISDDITFCSISKPIVEDNSNNDNESDELSSTGLPKEKQAKIILRGYQENVSAAKIELENTINKLLAEVTENLFIPVETHARLIGARGNAIQKVMRDYNVRIEFPSRRNINSANGDGNTVLVTGAPENVDQACDYLISKANEFLNKLSEINQSYAT
;
A
#
# COMPACT_ATOMS: atom_id res chain seq x y z
N LEU A 1 48.87 -7.63 11.38
CA LEU A 1 47.64 -7.19 10.70
C LEU A 1 47.08 -5.98 11.43
N ILE A 2 46.86 -4.90 10.67
CA ILE A 2 45.81 -3.87 10.83
C ILE A 2 46.01 -2.91 12.04
N LEU A 3 46.66 -1.76 11.86
CA LEU A 3 46.21 -0.48 11.25
C LEU A 3 45.38 0.40 12.20
N LEU A 4 46.00 1.53 12.54
CA LEU A 4 45.43 2.86 12.85
C LEU A 4 44.40 2.93 13.98
N SER A 5 44.88 3.28 15.19
CA SER A 5 44.15 4.24 16.02
C SER A 5 45.07 5.42 16.30
N GLU A 6 44.56 6.61 16.00
CA GLU A 6 45.23 7.89 16.20
C GLU A 6 45.86 7.96 17.59
N PHE A 7 47.17 8.22 17.62
CA PHE A 7 47.84 8.64 18.85
C PHE A 7 47.10 9.88 19.36
N HIS A 8 46.27 9.69 20.38
CA HIS A 8 45.91 10.78 21.26
C HIS A 8 47.23 11.29 21.83
N SER A 9 47.57 12.54 21.56
CA SER A 9 48.72 13.20 22.17
C SER A 9 48.63 12.95 23.68
N VAL A 10 49.57 12.17 24.23
CA VAL A 10 49.58 11.87 25.66
C VAL A 10 49.62 13.20 26.40
N SER A 11 48.48 13.62 26.97
CA SER A 11 48.34 14.98 27.50
C SER A 11 48.92 15.13 28.91
N GLY A 12 49.43 14.04 29.48
CA GLY A 12 50.05 14.00 30.80
C GLY A 12 50.36 12.57 31.24
N ILE A 13 51.33 12.43 32.13
CA ILE A 13 51.70 11.16 32.76
C ILE A 13 51.27 11.24 34.23
N LEU A 14 50.45 10.29 34.68
CA LEU A 14 50.10 10.12 36.09
C LEU A 14 50.93 8.97 36.66
N VAL A 15 51.81 9.28 37.61
CA VAL A 15 52.65 8.28 38.29
C VAL A 15 52.07 8.01 39.68
N ILE A 16 51.71 6.76 39.94
CA ILE A 16 51.21 6.29 41.23
C ILE A 16 52.33 5.46 41.88
N THR A 17 52.79 5.85 43.06
CA THR A 17 53.84 5.14 43.80
C THR A 17 53.28 4.52 45.09
N GLY A 18 53.76 3.34 45.46
CA GLY A 18 53.26 2.60 46.62
C GLY A 18 53.36 1.08 46.47
N VAL A 19 52.62 0.36 47.32
CA VAL A 19 52.51 -1.11 47.29
C VAL A 19 51.64 -1.53 46.10
N GLN A 20 52.08 -2.50 45.31
CA GLN A 20 51.41 -2.95 44.06
C GLN A 20 49.90 -3.21 44.24
N GLU A 21 49.50 -3.90 45.30
CA GLU A 21 48.10 -4.21 45.59
C GLU A 21 47.26 -2.95 45.80
N ARG A 22 47.79 -1.98 46.55
CA ARG A 22 47.13 -0.69 46.79
C ARG A 22 47.09 0.16 45.54
N ILE A 23 48.14 0.11 44.71
CA ILE A 23 48.17 0.80 43.42
C ILE A 23 47.06 0.26 42.51
N ASN A 24 46.98 -1.07 42.37
CA ASN A 24 45.96 -1.71 41.54
C ASN A 24 44.55 -1.37 42.03
N GLN A 25 44.32 -1.40 43.35
CA GLN A 25 43.04 -1.04 43.93
C GLN A 25 42.67 0.42 43.67
N VAL A 26 43.58 1.37 43.91
CA VAL A 26 43.36 2.81 43.65
C VAL A 26 43.14 3.08 42.16
N PHE A 27 43.85 2.35 41.29
CA PHE A 27 43.70 2.49 39.85
C PHE A 27 42.35 1.95 39.37
N GLU A 28 41.99 0.72 39.71
CA GLU A 28 40.77 0.06 39.22
C GLU A 28 39.50 0.59 39.89
N GLU A 29 39.49 0.79 41.21
CA GLU A 29 38.30 1.22 41.96
C GLU A 29 38.17 2.75 42.04
N GLY A 30 39.30 3.47 41.99
CA GLY A 30 39.33 4.93 42.17
C GLY A 30 39.42 5.71 40.88
N ILE A 31 40.53 5.52 40.14
CA ILE A 31 40.88 6.41 39.02
C ILE A 31 40.18 6.01 37.73
N LYS A 32 40.21 4.72 37.38
CA LYS A 32 39.67 4.17 36.11
C LYS A 32 38.19 4.53 35.87
N PRO A 33 37.29 4.49 36.86
CA PRO A 33 35.88 4.88 36.66
C PRO A 33 35.68 6.39 36.46
N LEU A 34 36.65 7.21 36.85
CA LEU A 34 36.61 8.68 36.71
C LEU A 34 37.18 9.15 35.38
N LEU A 35 37.92 8.28 34.67
CA LEU A 35 38.49 8.63 33.39
C LEU A 35 37.41 8.64 32.29
N PRO A 36 37.31 9.73 31.51
CA PRO A 36 36.41 9.76 30.37
C PRO A 36 36.94 8.84 29.28
N ILE A 37 36.11 7.88 28.86
CA ILE A 37 36.39 7.00 27.73
C ILE A 37 35.56 7.45 26.51
N GLU A 38 35.99 7.04 25.33
CA GLU A 38 35.22 7.18 24.09
C GLU A 38 34.80 5.80 23.60
N GLU A 39 33.50 5.61 23.39
CA GLU A 39 32.94 4.34 22.96
C GLU A 39 31.99 4.53 21.78
N THR A 40 32.01 3.59 20.84
CA THR A 40 31.14 3.62 19.66
C THR A 40 29.85 2.86 19.92
N PHE A 41 28.73 3.39 19.43
CA PHE A 41 27.41 2.77 19.56
C PHE A 41 26.73 2.67 18.18
N PRO A 42 26.22 1.50 17.76
CA PRO A 42 25.59 1.33 16.46
C PRO A 42 24.21 2.01 16.44
N VAL A 43 24.02 2.94 15.52
CA VAL A 43 22.75 3.60 15.23
C VAL A 43 22.61 3.63 13.70
N PRO A 44 21.63 2.92 13.12
CA PRO A 44 21.38 2.98 11.69
C PRO A 44 21.28 4.43 11.19
N GLN A 45 21.92 4.72 10.07
CA GLN A 45 22.01 6.09 9.52
C GLN A 45 20.63 6.76 9.36
N GLU A 46 19.58 5.98 9.10
CA GLU A 46 18.19 6.47 8.99
C GLU A 46 17.66 7.15 10.28
N PHE A 47 18.20 6.81 11.44
CA PHE A 47 17.79 7.37 12.73
C PHE A 47 18.66 8.56 13.18
N HIS A 48 19.79 8.83 12.51
CA HIS A 48 20.69 9.96 12.85
C HIS A 48 19.98 11.32 12.79
N ARG A 49 19.08 11.49 11.82
CA ARG A 49 18.27 12.70 11.71
C ARG A 49 17.31 12.85 12.88
N ASN A 50 16.67 11.77 13.31
CA ASN A 50 15.72 11.77 14.42
C ASN A 50 16.40 12.00 15.77
N LEU A 51 17.70 11.70 15.85
CA LEU A 51 18.52 11.93 17.02
C LEU A 51 18.80 13.43 17.24
N ILE A 52 18.92 14.21 16.16
CA ILE A 52 19.24 15.65 16.19
C ILE A 52 18.00 16.54 16.06
N VAL A 53 17.01 16.14 15.26
CA VAL A 53 15.85 16.97 14.92
C VAL A 53 14.72 16.74 15.92
N THR A 54 14.10 17.81 16.40
CA THR A 54 12.92 17.76 17.25
C THR A 54 11.71 17.26 16.45
N SER A 55 10.92 16.36 17.02
CA SER A 55 9.79 15.73 16.35
C SER A 55 8.75 16.71 15.80
N SER A 56 8.67 17.93 16.35
CA SER A 56 7.80 19.03 15.91
C SER A 56 8.00 19.50 14.46
N ASP A 57 9.21 19.36 13.89
CA ASP A 57 9.53 19.92 12.57
C ASP A 57 9.16 18.99 11.39
N THR A 58 8.83 17.72 11.67
CA THR A 58 8.56 16.73 10.61
C THR A 58 7.11 16.72 10.14
N THR A 59 6.13 17.02 11.00
CA THR A 59 4.69 16.99 10.66
C THR A 59 4.21 18.20 9.86
N THR A 60 4.86 19.36 9.99
CA THR A 60 4.38 20.61 9.36
C THR A 60 4.71 20.68 7.86
N ARG A 61 5.74 19.95 7.39
CA ARG A 61 6.24 20.05 6.01
C ARG A 61 5.55 19.10 5.01
N GLU A 62 4.97 17.99 5.47
CA GLU A 62 4.23 17.07 4.59
C GLU A 62 2.75 17.45 4.40
N GLN A 63 2.12 18.10 5.38
CA GLN A 63 0.73 18.57 5.23
C GLN A 63 0.60 19.82 4.35
N SER A 64 1.66 20.64 4.26
CA SER A 64 1.66 21.88 3.45
C SER A 64 1.70 21.67 1.94
N ARG A 65 1.87 20.43 1.44
CA ARG A 65 1.78 20.11 0.01
C ARG A 65 0.45 19.47 -0.42
N ARG A 66 -0.46 19.18 0.49
CA ARG A 66 -1.78 18.63 0.17
C ARG A 66 -2.95 19.62 0.20
N SER A 67 -2.76 20.87 0.64
CA SER A 67 -3.90 21.83 0.72
C SER A 67 -4.02 22.84 -0.43
N LEU A 68 -3.13 22.85 -1.43
CA LEU A 68 -3.29 23.74 -2.60
C LEU A 68 -4.13 23.10 -3.72
N ARG A 69 -5.30 22.55 -3.38
CA ARG A 69 -6.41 22.38 -4.33
C ARG A 69 -7.74 22.15 -3.60
N GLY A 70 -8.15 23.15 -2.84
CA GLY A 70 -9.43 23.20 -2.13
C GLY A 70 -10.28 24.36 -2.65
N ASN A 71 -11.23 24.00 -3.50
CA ASN A 71 -12.38 24.74 -3.98
C ASN A 71 -12.90 25.84 -3.01
N ASN A 72 -12.82 27.11 -3.42
CA ASN A 72 -13.48 28.21 -2.74
C ASN A 72 -14.99 28.17 -3.02
N ASN A 73 -15.80 27.91 -2.00
CA ASN A 73 -17.16 28.47 -1.95
C ASN A 73 -17.67 28.59 -0.51
N SER A 74 -17.84 29.85 -0.10
CA SER A 74 -18.97 30.41 0.66
C SER A 74 -19.20 30.04 2.13
N ASN A 75 -18.89 31.03 2.99
CA ASN A 75 -19.75 31.63 4.03
C ASN A 75 -20.67 30.72 4.87
N SER A 76 -20.41 30.70 6.19
CA SER A 76 -21.40 31.19 7.15
C SER A 76 -20.77 31.53 8.51
N ASN A 77 -21.15 32.72 9.01
CA ASN A 77 -20.90 33.21 10.35
C ASN A 77 -21.55 32.30 11.40
N LYS A 78 -20.81 31.92 12.46
CA LYS A 78 -21.41 31.76 13.78
C LYS A 78 -20.39 32.00 14.89
N ARG A 79 -20.53 33.16 15.55
CA ARG A 79 -20.06 33.41 16.91
C ARG A 79 -20.71 32.39 17.84
N ASN A 80 -19.94 31.81 18.76
CA ASN A 80 -20.25 31.84 20.19
C ASN A 80 -19.09 31.30 21.03
N ASN A 81 -18.89 32.01 22.14
CA ASN A 81 -17.96 31.76 23.23
C ASN A 81 -18.29 30.45 23.98
N ASN A 82 -17.27 29.80 24.54
CA ASN A 82 -17.29 29.42 25.95
C ASN A 82 -15.88 29.10 26.49
N VAL A 83 -15.48 29.94 27.46
CA VAL A 83 -14.83 29.68 28.76
C VAL A 83 -13.74 28.62 28.86
N SER A 84 -12.57 29.12 29.29
CA SER A 84 -11.37 28.43 29.72
C SER A 84 -11.59 27.43 30.86
N GLU A 85 -11.11 26.20 30.67
CA GLU A 85 -10.64 25.35 31.77
C GLU A 85 -9.11 25.32 31.72
N GLN A 86 -8.53 25.65 32.87
CA GLN A 86 -7.09 25.71 33.08
C GLN A 86 -6.49 24.30 33.02
N VAL A 87 -5.66 24.04 32.02
CA VAL A 87 -4.64 22.99 32.08
C VAL A 87 -3.30 23.70 32.04
N THR A 88 -2.50 23.44 33.07
CA THR A 88 -1.20 24.04 33.33
C THR A 88 -0.23 23.78 32.18
N ASN A 89 -0.05 24.79 31.33
CA ASN A 89 1.05 24.82 30.37
C ASN A 89 2.36 25.08 31.13
N THR A 90 3.09 24.01 31.44
CA THR A 90 4.54 24.13 31.66
C THR A 90 5.20 23.90 30.29
N THR A 91 5.74 24.98 29.74
CA THR A 91 6.49 25.02 28.48
C THR A 91 7.77 24.18 28.61
N ALA A 92 7.68 22.88 28.36
CA ALA A 92 8.85 22.03 28.20
C ALA A 92 9.39 22.23 26.77
N GLU A 93 10.52 22.91 26.65
CA GLU A 93 11.29 22.95 25.41
C GLU A 93 11.59 21.50 24.99
N THR A 94 11.00 21.03 23.89
CA THR A 94 11.26 19.68 23.38
C THR A 94 12.69 19.63 22.84
N LEU A 95 13.65 19.27 23.70
CA LEU A 95 15.03 19.02 23.31
C LEU A 95 15.11 17.80 22.39
N SER A 96 16.09 17.76 21.48
CA SER A 96 16.36 16.58 20.66
C SER A 96 16.78 15.39 21.51
N LYS A 97 16.56 14.15 21.06
CA LYS A 97 16.86 12.96 21.87
C LYS A 97 18.34 12.90 22.26
N ALA A 98 19.25 13.31 21.38
CA ALA A 98 20.67 13.43 21.73
C ALA A 98 20.92 14.48 22.83
N MET A 99 20.22 15.60 22.81
CA MET A 99 20.39 16.66 23.82
C MET A 99 19.78 16.25 25.16
N GLU A 100 18.66 15.53 25.15
CA GLU A 100 18.06 14.91 26.33
C GLU A 100 19.03 13.93 27.01
N ILE A 101 19.60 12.99 26.24
CA ILE A 101 20.54 11.98 26.76
C ILE A 101 21.86 12.63 27.21
N LYS A 102 22.34 13.63 26.46
CA LYS A 102 23.52 14.42 26.84
C LYS A 102 23.33 15.17 28.15
N GLN A 103 22.17 15.78 28.37
CA GLN A 103 21.87 16.52 29.59
C GLN A 103 21.62 15.59 30.78
N LYS A 104 20.91 14.47 30.56
CA LYS A 104 20.55 13.49 31.60
C LYS A 104 21.77 12.75 32.12
N HIS A 105 22.64 12.29 31.23
CA HIS A 105 23.79 11.44 31.59
C HIS A 105 25.13 12.18 31.54
N SER A 106 25.15 13.48 31.21
CA SER A 106 26.39 14.27 31.07
C SER A 106 27.40 13.64 30.10
N VAL A 107 26.94 13.01 29.02
CA VAL A 107 27.76 12.36 27.98
C VAL A 107 27.77 13.22 26.71
N ASN A 108 28.92 13.38 26.07
CA ASN A 108 28.99 14.06 24.78
C ASN A 108 28.75 13.06 23.64
N ILE A 109 27.71 13.29 22.84
CA ILE A 109 27.36 12.48 21.67
C ILE A 109 27.90 13.18 20.42
N ARG A 110 28.76 12.50 19.67
CA ARG A 110 29.31 12.98 18.40
C ARG A 110 28.81 12.11 17.25
N LEU A 111 28.08 12.73 16.33
CA LEU A 111 27.67 12.06 15.11
C LEU A 111 28.79 12.11 14.06
N PRO A 112 28.92 11.05 13.25
CA PRO A 112 29.86 11.01 12.14
C PRO A 112 29.48 12.04 11.05
N PRO A 113 30.45 12.51 10.24
CA PRO A 113 30.18 13.40 9.12
C PRO A 113 29.23 12.76 8.11
N GLN A 114 28.23 13.53 7.63
CA GLN A 114 27.14 13.03 6.77
C GLN A 114 27.59 12.48 5.39
N HIS A 115 28.84 12.72 5.00
CA HIS A 115 29.40 12.30 3.71
C HIS A 115 30.19 10.99 3.76
N THR A 116 30.26 10.35 4.93
CA THR A 116 30.89 9.03 5.09
C THR A 116 29.83 7.95 4.89
N SER A 117 29.84 7.31 3.72
CA SER A 117 29.01 6.14 3.41
C SER A 117 29.22 5.04 4.47
N GLY A 118 28.14 4.54 5.07
CA GLY A 118 28.21 3.44 6.06
C GLY A 118 28.50 3.88 7.50
N SER A 119 28.22 5.13 7.84
CA SER A 119 28.39 5.62 9.21
C SER A 119 27.21 5.23 10.11
N ASP A 120 27.01 3.93 10.34
CA ASP A 120 25.98 3.39 11.23
C ASP A 120 26.38 3.44 12.72
N TYR A 121 27.27 4.36 13.09
CA TYR A 121 27.83 4.44 14.45
C TYR A 121 27.88 5.89 14.94
N ILE A 122 27.68 6.08 16.23
CA ILE A 122 27.91 7.35 16.93
C ILE A 122 29.02 7.17 17.98
N SER A 123 29.77 8.21 18.26
CA SER A 123 30.77 8.20 19.34
C SER A 123 30.20 8.84 20.60
N LEU A 124 30.30 8.14 21.74
CA LEU A 124 29.91 8.59 23.07
C LEU A 124 31.16 8.86 23.89
N ARG A 125 31.28 10.05 24.49
CA ARG A 125 32.40 10.40 25.38
C ARG A 125 31.89 10.78 26.77
N GLY A 126 32.38 10.10 27.80
CA GLY A 126 31.97 10.30 29.20
C GLY A 126 32.62 9.29 30.14
N THR A 127 32.24 9.30 31.42
CA THR A 127 32.64 8.24 32.36
C THR A 127 31.98 6.91 31.98
N PRO A 128 32.62 5.75 32.24
CA PRO A 128 32.08 4.44 31.88
C PRO A 128 30.66 4.19 32.42
N ALA A 129 30.37 4.59 33.66
CA ALA A 129 29.04 4.45 34.25
C ALA A 129 27.97 5.29 33.51
N ASN A 130 28.32 6.50 33.08
CA ASN A 130 27.39 7.38 32.37
C ASN A 130 27.18 6.92 30.92
N ILE A 131 28.21 6.36 30.28
CA ILE A 131 28.10 5.79 28.93
C ILE A 131 27.18 4.58 28.93
N GLU A 132 27.30 3.70 29.93
CA GLU A 132 26.42 2.54 30.08
C GLU A 132 24.95 2.95 30.23
N ALA A 133 24.67 3.95 31.08
CA ALA A 133 23.33 4.50 31.25
C ALA A 133 22.81 5.19 29.96
N ALA A 134 23.66 5.94 29.26
CA ALA A 134 23.30 6.58 27.99
C ALA A 134 23.01 5.56 26.88
N LYS A 135 23.76 4.46 26.83
CA LYS A 135 23.52 3.36 25.91
C LYS A 135 22.18 2.68 26.15
N ALA A 136 21.83 2.41 27.41
CA ALA A 136 20.53 1.82 27.75
C ALA A 136 19.37 2.68 27.21
N ASP A 137 19.39 3.99 27.46
CA ASP A 137 18.37 4.92 26.95
C ASP A 137 18.36 4.98 25.40
N LEU A 138 19.53 4.92 24.75
CA LEU A 138 19.64 4.88 23.29
C LEU A 138 19.09 3.58 22.70
N THR A 139 19.30 2.44 23.35
CA THR A 139 18.77 1.14 22.91
C THR A 139 17.25 1.10 22.98
N GLU A 140 16.65 1.59 24.06
CA GLU A 140 15.20 1.68 24.19
C GLU A 140 14.61 2.60 23.13
N TRP A 141 15.25 3.76 22.89
CA TRP A 141 14.82 4.68 21.86
C TRP A 141 14.95 4.10 20.44
N LEU A 142 16.02 3.36 20.14
CA LEU A 142 16.18 2.65 18.88
C LEU A 142 15.08 1.61 18.68
N GLN A 143 14.75 0.82 19.71
CA GLN A 143 13.67 -0.15 19.66
C GLN A 143 12.33 0.53 19.32
N GLN A 144 12.04 1.68 19.93
CA GLN A 144 10.84 2.47 19.60
C GLN A 144 10.85 2.95 18.13
N CYS A 145 12.00 3.42 17.65
CA CYS A 145 12.16 3.85 16.26
C CYS A 145 11.94 2.69 15.27
N GLU A 146 12.46 1.51 15.59
CA GLU A 146 12.27 0.29 14.81
C GLU A 146 10.82 -0.15 14.78
N LEU A 147 10.12 -0.12 15.92
CA LEU A 147 8.68 -0.43 15.98
C LEU A 147 7.86 0.52 15.12
N ILE A 148 8.12 1.83 15.21
CA ILE A 148 7.44 2.84 14.38
C ILE A 148 7.74 2.61 12.90
N LYS A 149 9.00 2.27 12.55
CA LYS A 149 9.39 1.96 11.18
C LYS A 149 8.69 0.70 10.67
N ALA A 150 8.70 -0.38 11.45
CA ALA A 150 8.04 -1.64 11.11
C ALA A 150 6.55 -1.43 10.86
N ASP A 151 5.89 -0.65 11.71
CA ASP A 151 4.49 -0.28 11.57
C ASP A 151 4.21 0.59 10.32
N LYS A 152 5.09 1.57 10.01
CA LYS A 152 5.02 2.33 8.76
C LYS A 152 5.18 1.43 7.52
N ILE A 153 6.10 0.47 7.58
CA ILE A 153 6.33 -0.50 6.51
C ILE A 153 5.09 -1.40 6.36
N ALA A 154 4.54 -1.88 7.48
CA ALA A 154 3.33 -2.71 7.47
C ALA A 154 2.13 -1.98 6.82
N ARG A 155 1.96 -0.68 7.08
CA ARG A 155 0.93 0.16 6.42
C ARG A 155 1.23 0.53 4.96
N SER A 156 2.43 0.26 4.48
CA SER A 156 2.86 0.61 3.12
C SER A 156 2.62 -0.49 2.10
N TYR A 157 2.03 -1.62 2.51
CA TYR A 157 1.66 -2.70 1.59
C TYR A 157 0.66 -2.19 0.55
N GLU A 158 0.93 -2.51 -0.72
CA GLU A 158 0.17 -2.04 -1.88
C GLU A 158 -0.22 -3.22 -2.78
N THR A 159 -1.43 -3.20 -3.33
CA THR A 159 -1.90 -4.19 -4.30
C THR A 159 -2.75 -3.52 -5.37
N VAL A 160 -2.66 -4.03 -6.61
CA VAL A 160 -3.36 -3.48 -7.77
C VAL A 160 -4.40 -4.47 -8.27
N VAL A 161 -5.60 -3.97 -8.60
CA VAL A 161 -6.69 -4.71 -9.23
C VAL A 161 -7.09 -4.01 -10.53
N GLU A 162 -7.16 -4.76 -11.62
CA GLU A 162 -7.52 -4.25 -12.96
C GLU A 162 -8.95 -4.69 -13.32
N PHE A 163 -9.72 -3.78 -13.93
CA PHE A 163 -11.11 -4.06 -14.34
C PHE A 163 -11.54 -3.15 -15.50
N PRO A 164 -12.61 -3.52 -16.23
CA PRO A 164 -13.16 -2.68 -17.29
C PRO A 164 -13.67 -1.31 -16.83
N PHE A 165 -13.36 -0.25 -17.58
CA PHE A 165 -13.70 1.14 -17.23
C PHE A 165 -15.21 1.37 -17.07
N ARG A 166 -16.07 0.57 -17.72
CA ARG A 166 -17.53 0.66 -17.55
C ARG A 166 -17.97 0.52 -16.08
N PHE A 167 -17.23 -0.21 -15.26
CA PHE A 167 -17.56 -0.46 -13.86
C PHE A 167 -16.98 0.58 -12.90
N LEU A 168 -16.16 1.51 -13.39
CA LEU A 168 -15.48 2.51 -12.59
C LEU A 168 -16.43 3.34 -11.73
N SER A 169 -17.55 3.79 -12.31
CA SER A 169 -18.53 4.62 -11.58
C SER A 169 -19.16 3.85 -10.42
N SER A 170 -19.46 2.56 -10.63
CA SER A 170 -20.04 1.70 -9.59
C SER A 170 -19.03 1.50 -8.45
N ILE A 171 -17.79 1.15 -8.80
CA ILE A 171 -16.73 0.90 -7.81
C ILE A 171 -16.36 2.18 -7.04
N LEU A 172 -16.30 3.33 -7.71
CA LEU A 172 -16.05 4.63 -7.07
C LEU A 172 -17.14 5.01 -6.06
N SER A 173 -18.38 4.61 -6.31
CA SER A 173 -19.50 4.87 -5.41
C SER A 173 -19.35 4.08 -4.10
N MET A 174 -18.77 2.87 -4.15
CA MET A 174 -18.54 2.03 -2.97
C MET A 174 -17.17 2.25 -2.31
N ARG A 175 -16.30 3.07 -2.89
CA ARG A 175 -14.93 3.32 -2.40
C ARG A 175 -14.92 3.78 -0.94
N ALA A 176 -15.85 4.65 -0.56
CA ALA A 176 -15.93 5.18 0.80
C ALA A 176 -16.22 4.05 1.80
N ASP A 177 -17.18 3.19 1.49
CA ASP A 177 -17.58 2.06 2.34
C ASP A 177 -16.45 1.03 2.48
N LEU A 178 -15.77 0.70 1.37
CA LEU A 178 -14.60 -0.19 1.39
C LEU A 178 -13.44 0.38 2.21
N CYS A 179 -13.16 1.69 2.05
CA CYS A 179 -12.14 2.38 2.84
C CYS A 179 -12.44 2.32 4.34
N SER A 180 -13.68 2.62 4.74
CA SER A 180 -14.07 2.64 6.15
C SER A 180 -14.18 1.25 6.76
N LYS A 181 -14.59 0.25 5.98
CA LYS A 181 -14.78 -1.12 6.47
C LYS A 181 -13.45 -1.86 6.73
N HIS A 182 -12.47 -1.67 5.84
CA HIS A 182 -11.20 -2.38 5.91
C HIS A 182 -10.02 -1.51 6.37
N ASP A 183 -10.23 -0.22 6.60
CA ASP A 183 -9.16 0.74 6.94
C ASP A 183 -8.01 0.73 5.92
N VAL A 184 -8.38 0.86 4.64
CA VAL A 184 -7.43 0.88 3.51
C VAL A 184 -7.57 2.15 2.69
N GLY A 185 -6.45 2.67 2.20
CA GLY A 185 -6.41 3.77 1.24
C GLY A 185 -6.58 3.26 -0.18
N ILE A 186 -7.60 3.75 -0.89
CA ILE A 186 -7.85 3.40 -2.29
C ILE A 186 -7.44 4.56 -3.19
N ARG A 187 -6.63 4.31 -4.22
CA ARG A 187 -6.32 5.23 -5.32
C ARG A 187 -6.78 4.61 -6.63
N VAL A 188 -7.25 5.45 -7.54
CA VAL A 188 -7.77 5.00 -8.84
C VAL A 188 -6.89 5.61 -9.92
N ASP A 189 -6.31 4.75 -10.75
CA ASP A 189 -5.60 5.15 -11.95
C ASP A 189 -6.49 4.85 -13.16
N THR A 190 -7.14 5.92 -13.63
CA THR A 190 -7.80 5.92 -14.92
C THR A 190 -6.74 6.35 -15.90
N GLY A 191 -6.30 5.48 -16.83
CA GLY A 191 -5.23 5.73 -17.81
C GLY A 191 -5.46 6.88 -18.80
N SER A 192 -5.99 8.02 -18.36
CA SER A 192 -6.12 9.31 -19.05
C SER A 192 -4.93 10.23 -18.79
N SER A 193 -3.79 9.67 -18.36
CA SER A 193 -2.52 10.39 -18.30
C SER A 193 -1.51 9.69 -19.18
N SER A 194 -1.46 10.11 -20.44
CA SER A 194 -0.25 10.03 -21.25
C SER A 194 0.85 10.88 -20.59
N SER A 195 1.48 10.30 -19.57
CA SER A 195 2.79 10.72 -19.09
C SER A 195 3.69 9.50 -19.12
N ASN A 196 4.42 9.36 -20.23
CA ASN A 196 5.61 8.52 -20.31
C ASN A 196 6.56 8.97 -19.19
N SER A 197 6.51 8.25 -18.07
CA SER A 197 7.55 8.27 -17.06
C SER A 197 7.94 6.82 -16.88
N SER A 198 8.86 6.36 -17.74
CA SER A 198 9.57 5.10 -17.53
C SER A 198 10.23 5.16 -16.16
N SER A 199 9.59 4.54 -15.18
CA SER A 199 10.18 4.22 -13.89
C SER A 199 10.16 2.71 -13.80
N SER A 200 11.31 2.12 -14.01
CA SER A 200 11.57 0.69 -13.89
C SER A 200 11.15 0.22 -12.51
N VAL A 201 10.18 -0.71 -12.50
CA VAL A 201 9.75 -1.42 -11.31
C VAL A 201 10.85 -2.41 -10.94
N VAL A 202 11.67 -2.08 -9.95
CA VAL A 202 12.52 -3.06 -9.27
C VAL A 202 11.62 -3.84 -8.33
N LEU A 203 11.39 -5.11 -8.64
CA LEU A 203 10.83 -6.08 -7.69
C LEU A 203 11.73 -6.11 -6.45
N LYS A 204 11.17 -5.79 -5.27
CA LYS A 204 11.85 -6.04 -3.99
C LYS A 204 11.26 -7.31 -3.38
N THR A 205 12.02 -8.39 -3.51
CA THR A 205 11.81 -9.70 -2.90
C THR A 205 12.10 -9.68 -1.39
N LEU A 206 11.55 -10.70 -0.71
CA LEU A 206 11.57 -11.06 0.72
C LEU A 206 12.87 -10.80 1.52
N PRO A 207 12.80 -10.71 2.86
CA PRO A 207 13.96 -10.52 3.73
C PRO A 207 14.74 -11.84 3.93
N PRO A 208 16.08 -11.81 4.11
CA PRO A 208 16.81 -12.98 4.53
C PRO A 208 16.75 -13.14 6.05
N SER A 209 16.33 -14.32 6.49
CA SER A 209 16.45 -14.81 7.87
C SER A 209 17.81 -15.47 8.11
N LEU A 210 18.53 -14.92 9.08
CA LEU A 210 19.38 -15.52 10.12
C LEU A 210 20.40 -16.65 9.82
N SER A 211 21.59 -16.37 10.40
CA SER A 211 22.51 -17.25 11.12
C SER A 211 23.67 -17.93 10.36
N SER A 212 24.89 -17.54 10.73
CA SER A 212 25.95 -18.50 11.04
C SER A 212 27.04 -17.80 11.87
N MET A 213 27.28 -18.35 13.06
CA MET A 213 28.47 -18.13 13.88
C MET A 213 29.71 -18.62 13.12
N PRO A 214 30.92 -18.26 13.60
CA PRO A 214 31.81 -19.37 13.89
C PRO A 214 32.60 -19.21 15.20
N GLU A 215 32.68 -20.32 15.93
CA GLU A 215 33.72 -20.59 16.92
C GLU A 215 34.82 -21.48 16.31
N HIS A 216 36.07 -21.15 16.71
CA HIS A 216 37.26 -21.98 16.96
C HIS A 216 37.52 -23.28 16.16
N SER A 217 38.69 -23.37 15.49
CA SER A 217 39.89 -24.09 15.97
C SER A 217 40.85 -24.53 14.84
N SER A 218 42.09 -24.01 14.90
CA SER A 218 43.43 -24.63 14.70
C SER A 218 43.71 -25.82 13.75
N VAL A 219 44.84 -25.66 13.02
CA VAL A 219 45.96 -26.64 12.79
C VAL A 219 45.69 -27.75 11.75
N ASP A 220 46.57 -28.17 10.84
CA ASP A 220 47.89 -27.78 10.30
C ASP A 220 48.13 -28.63 9.02
N ASN A 221 49.13 -28.24 8.22
CA ASN A 221 50.09 -29.09 7.47
C ASN A 221 50.04 -29.18 5.93
N ASN A 222 51.10 -28.56 5.35
CA ASN A 222 52.05 -29.07 4.35
C ASN A 222 51.59 -29.22 2.89
N THR A 223 52.14 -28.41 1.97
CA THR A 223 53.43 -28.59 1.24
C THR A 223 53.27 -29.49 0.02
N THR A 224 53.31 -28.90 -1.19
CA THR A 224 54.30 -29.17 -2.24
C THR A 224 53.98 -28.36 -3.50
N ASP A 225 55.01 -27.68 -4.02
CA ASP A 225 55.16 -27.25 -5.41
C ASP A 225 55.05 -28.43 -6.39
N ILE A 226 54.62 -28.16 -7.63
CA ILE A 226 55.28 -28.51 -8.91
C ILE A 226 54.26 -28.36 -10.07
N SER A 227 54.66 -27.51 -11.02
CA SER A 227 54.51 -27.53 -12.50
C SER A 227 53.42 -28.37 -13.19
N ASP A 228 52.71 -27.77 -14.15
CA ASP A 228 52.87 -28.01 -15.60
C ASP A 228 51.68 -27.49 -16.45
N ASP A 229 52.02 -26.87 -17.58
CA ASP A 229 51.14 -26.50 -18.69
C ASP A 229 50.60 -27.75 -19.41
N ILE A 230 49.29 -27.85 -19.66
CA ILE A 230 48.78 -28.47 -20.89
C ILE A 230 47.32 -28.09 -21.21
N THR A 231 47.15 -27.42 -22.34
CA THR A 231 45.93 -27.37 -23.17
C THR A 231 45.52 -28.75 -23.70
N PHE A 232 44.23 -29.11 -23.65
CA PHE A 232 43.53 -29.81 -24.75
C PHE A 232 42.00 -29.80 -24.59
N CYS A 233 41.30 -29.66 -25.72
CA CYS A 233 39.84 -29.67 -25.87
C CYS A 233 39.21 -31.07 -25.79
N SER A 234 37.97 -31.11 -25.29
CA SER A 234 36.83 -31.94 -25.74
C SER A 234 36.82 -33.48 -25.54
N ILE A 235 35.57 -33.98 -25.39
CA ILE A 235 35.00 -35.37 -25.40
C ILE A 235 34.47 -35.75 -24.00
N SER A 236 33.23 -36.20 -23.74
CA SER A 236 31.97 -36.40 -24.49
C SER A 236 30.82 -36.72 -23.50
N LYS A 237 29.59 -36.30 -23.90
CA LYS A 237 28.19 -36.78 -23.69
C LYS A 237 27.91 -38.12 -22.94
N PRO A 238 26.70 -38.38 -22.35
CA PRO A 238 25.36 -38.26 -23.00
C PRO A 238 24.20 -37.78 -22.08
N ILE A 239 23.01 -37.39 -22.57
CA ILE A 239 21.83 -38.26 -22.83
C ILE A 239 20.69 -37.43 -23.49
N VAL A 240 20.19 -37.98 -24.60
CA VAL A 240 18.86 -37.98 -25.25
C VAL A 240 17.78 -36.96 -24.81
N GLU A 241 17.30 -36.17 -25.77
CA GLU A 241 15.85 -35.99 -26.01
C GLU A 241 15.62 -35.60 -27.49
N ASP A 242 14.69 -36.34 -28.10
CA ASP A 242 14.33 -36.35 -29.51
C ASP A 242 13.25 -35.30 -29.85
N ASN A 243 13.13 -35.03 -31.15
CA ASN A 243 11.97 -34.50 -31.88
C ASN A 243 11.86 -32.99 -32.18
N SER A 244 12.36 -32.68 -33.39
CA SER A 244 11.56 -32.27 -34.56
C SER A 244 10.86 -30.91 -34.57
N ASN A 245 11.43 -30.05 -35.42
CA ASN A 245 10.84 -28.85 -36.03
C ASN A 245 9.41 -29.05 -36.52
N ASN A 246 8.58 -28.01 -36.39
CA ASN A 246 7.59 -27.61 -37.39
C ASN A 246 7.16 -26.15 -37.16
N ASP A 247 7.63 -25.28 -38.04
CA ASP A 247 6.90 -24.07 -38.42
C ASP A 247 5.74 -24.51 -39.33
N ASN A 248 4.49 -24.18 -38.97
CA ASN A 248 3.45 -23.69 -39.88
C ASN A 248 2.06 -23.62 -39.19
N GLU A 249 1.46 -22.44 -39.36
CA GLU A 249 0.04 -22.18 -39.64
C GLU A 249 -1.06 -23.12 -39.13
N SER A 250 -1.94 -22.52 -38.30
CA SER A 250 -3.41 -22.66 -38.12
C SER A 250 -3.69 -22.55 -36.62
N ASP A 251 -4.33 -21.49 -36.12
CA ASP A 251 -5.76 -21.25 -36.30
C ASP A 251 -6.13 -19.76 -36.35
N GLU A 252 -6.70 -19.37 -37.49
CA GLU A 252 -7.87 -18.49 -37.52
C GLU A 252 -8.98 -19.12 -36.66
N LEU A 253 -9.56 -18.35 -35.73
CA LEU A 253 -11.02 -18.22 -35.48
C LEU A 253 -11.28 -17.60 -34.09
N SER A 254 -11.18 -16.27 -34.02
CA SER A 254 -12.23 -15.44 -33.40
C SER A 254 -12.00 -13.99 -33.77
N SER A 255 -12.29 -13.69 -35.03
CA SER A 255 -12.82 -12.38 -35.40
C SER A 255 -14.10 -12.11 -34.59
N THR A 256 -13.97 -11.50 -33.42
CA THR A 256 -14.96 -10.54 -32.97
C THR A 256 -14.22 -9.23 -32.74
N GLY A 257 -14.47 -8.25 -33.60
CA GLY A 257 -14.00 -6.88 -33.43
C GLY A 257 -14.72 -6.24 -32.24
N LEU A 258 -14.52 -6.78 -31.04
CA LEU A 258 -14.88 -6.11 -29.80
C LEU A 258 -13.91 -4.92 -29.64
N PRO A 259 -14.42 -3.69 -29.49
CA PRO A 259 -13.54 -2.56 -29.17
C PRO A 259 -12.74 -2.95 -27.92
N LYS A 260 -11.40 -2.89 -28.00
CA LYS A 260 -10.52 -3.10 -26.84
C LYS A 260 -11.02 -2.20 -25.72
N GLU A 261 -11.70 -2.79 -24.76
CA GLU A 261 -12.38 -2.02 -23.74
C GLU A 261 -11.32 -1.34 -22.87
N LYS A 262 -11.51 -0.04 -22.62
CA LYS A 262 -10.62 0.71 -21.74
C LYS A 262 -10.62 0.03 -20.37
N GLN A 263 -9.43 -0.30 -19.87
CA GLN A 263 -9.25 -0.82 -18.52
C GLN A 263 -8.92 0.32 -17.55
N ALA A 264 -9.32 0.14 -16.29
CA ALA A 264 -8.97 0.99 -15.16
C ALA A 264 -8.22 0.17 -14.11
N LYS A 265 -7.35 0.82 -13.35
CA LYS A 265 -6.59 0.17 -12.26
C LYS A 265 -6.94 0.81 -10.94
N ILE A 266 -7.16 -0.01 -9.92
CA ILE A 266 -7.31 0.43 -8.54
C ILE A 266 -6.12 -0.05 -7.73
N ILE A 267 -5.56 0.87 -6.95
CA ILE A 267 -4.43 0.66 -6.07
C ILE A 267 -4.96 0.71 -4.63
N LEU A 268 -4.81 -0.39 -3.90
CA LEU A 268 -5.15 -0.54 -2.48
C LEU A 268 -3.87 -0.41 -1.66
N ARG A 269 -3.89 0.39 -0.59
CA ARG A 269 -2.75 0.58 0.32
C ARG A 269 -3.18 0.48 1.79
N GLY A 270 -2.44 -0.26 2.61
CA GLY A 270 -2.74 -0.42 4.03
C GLY A 270 -1.95 -1.56 4.67
N TYR A 271 -2.48 -2.12 5.76
CA TYR A 271 -1.94 -3.37 6.32
C TYR A 271 -2.24 -4.55 5.39
N GLN A 272 -1.32 -5.51 5.31
CA GLN A 272 -1.42 -6.63 4.38
C GLN A 272 -2.73 -7.43 4.53
N GLU A 273 -3.12 -7.77 5.76
CA GLU A 273 -4.36 -8.51 6.04
C GLU A 273 -5.60 -7.72 5.59
N ASN A 274 -5.68 -6.45 5.97
CA ASN A 274 -6.76 -5.54 5.59
C ASN A 274 -6.88 -5.35 4.07
N VAL A 275 -5.74 -5.15 3.39
CA VAL A 275 -5.70 -5.00 1.94
C VAL A 275 -6.14 -6.29 1.25
N SER A 276 -5.73 -7.45 1.76
CA SER A 276 -6.16 -8.75 1.22
C SER A 276 -7.68 -8.96 1.35
N ALA A 277 -8.26 -8.61 2.50
CA ALA A 277 -9.70 -8.69 2.73
C ALA A 277 -10.47 -7.72 1.80
N ALA A 278 -9.99 -6.47 1.68
CA ALA A 278 -10.57 -5.48 0.78
C ALA A 278 -10.48 -5.90 -0.69
N LYS A 279 -9.37 -6.52 -1.09
CA LYS A 279 -9.16 -7.05 -2.44
C LYS A 279 -10.20 -8.11 -2.77
N ILE A 280 -10.42 -9.08 -1.88
CA ILE A 280 -11.41 -10.15 -2.08
C ILE A 280 -12.82 -9.57 -2.24
N GLU A 281 -13.20 -8.61 -1.40
CA GLU A 281 -14.52 -7.96 -1.51
C GLU A 281 -14.68 -7.15 -2.81
N LEU A 282 -13.61 -6.47 -3.23
CA LEU A 282 -13.57 -5.73 -4.48
C LEU A 282 -13.68 -6.67 -5.70
N GLU A 283 -12.90 -7.75 -5.73
CA GLU A 283 -12.95 -8.77 -6.79
C GLU A 283 -14.32 -9.44 -6.85
N ASN A 284 -14.94 -9.76 -5.72
CA ASN A 284 -16.30 -10.29 -5.68
C ASN A 284 -17.32 -9.32 -6.28
N THR A 285 -17.18 -8.02 -6.03
CA THR A 285 -18.05 -7.01 -6.64
C THR A 285 -17.81 -6.92 -8.14
N ILE A 286 -16.55 -6.90 -8.57
CA ILE A 286 -16.20 -6.88 -10.00
C ILE A 286 -16.76 -8.11 -10.70
N ASN A 287 -16.64 -9.30 -10.10
CA ASN A 287 -17.20 -10.54 -10.64
C ASN A 287 -18.72 -10.47 -10.77
N LYS A 288 -19.43 -9.89 -9.79
CA LYS A 288 -20.89 -9.65 -9.89
C LYS A 288 -21.24 -8.74 -11.06
N LEU A 289 -20.49 -7.66 -11.26
CA LEU A 289 -20.70 -6.72 -12.36
C LEU A 289 -20.35 -7.33 -13.73
N LEU A 290 -19.33 -8.20 -13.78
CA LEU A 290 -18.97 -8.95 -14.98
C LEU A 290 -20.01 -10.01 -15.36
N ALA A 291 -20.67 -10.58 -14.35
CA ALA A 291 -21.73 -11.56 -14.55
C ALA A 291 -23.08 -10.94 -14.96
N GLU A 292 -23.20 -9.61 -15.02
CA GLU A 292 -24.42 -8.97 -15.49
C GLU A 292 -24.68 -9.31 -16.95
N VAL A 293 -25.83 -9.92 -17.21
CA VAL A 293 -26.31 -10.28 -18.55
C VAL A 293 -27.32 -9.24 -19.00
N THR A 294 -27.40 -9.03 -20.31
CA THR A 294 -28.40 -8.18 -20.94
C THR A 294 -29.27 -9.02 -21.87
N GLU A 295 -30.58 -9.05 -21.61
CA GLU A 295 -31.57 -9.78 -22.39
C GLU A 295 -32.52 -8.81 -23.12
N ASN A 296 -32.93 -9.21 -24.33
CA ASN A 296 -33.87 -8.46 -25.16
C ASN A 296 -35.26 -9.08 -25.06
N LEU A 297 -36.23 -8.33 -24.53
CA LEU A 297 -37.62 -8.75 -24.42
C LEU A 297 -38.50 -8.09 -25.47
N PHE A 298 -39.32 -8.90 -26.13
CA PHE A 298 -40.29 -8.39 -27.10
C PHE A 298 -41.62 -8.10 -26.39
N ILE A 299 -41.93 -6.81 -26.21
CA ILE A 299 -43.16 -6.35 -25.59
C ILE A 299 -43.86 -5.39 -26.55
N PRO A 300 -45.15 -5.57 -26.87
CA PRO A 300 -45.87 -4.67 -27.76
C PRO A 300 -45.94 -3.23 -27.22
N VAL A 301 -45.70 -2.24 -28.09
CA VAL A 301 -45.69 -0.80 -27.76
C VAL A 301 -46.94 -0.34 -27.00
N GLU A 302 -48.10 -0.91 -27.33
CA GLU A 302 -49.39 -0.58 -26.71
C GLU A 302 -49.36 -0.75 -25.18
N THR A 303 -48.59 -1.71 -24.68
CA THR A 303 -48.48 -2.00 -23.25
C THR A 303 -47.38 -1.22 -22.53
N HIS A 304 -46.42 -0.65 -23.26
CA HIS A 304 -45.25 0.03 -22.66
C HIS A 304 -45.69 1.15 -21.71
N ALA A 305 -46.63 1.99 -22.13
CA ALA A 305 -47.13 3.10 -21.31
C ALA A 305 -47.75 2.61 -19.98
N ARG A 306 -48.44 1.47 -20.01
CA ARG A 306 -49.09 0.89 -18.85
C ARG A 306 -48.09 0.19 -17.92
N LEU A 307 -47.10 -0.50 -18.48
CA LEU A 307 -46.00 -1.14 -17.74
C LEU A 307 -45.10 -0.13 -17.03
N ILE A 308 -44.74 0.96 -17.71
CA ILE A 308 -43.98 2.08 -17.12
C ILE A 308 -44.79 2.72 -15.99
N GLY A 309 -46.08 2.92 -16.22
CA GLY A 309 -47.01 3.52 -15.27
C GLY A 309 -46.81 5.03 -15.10
N ALA A 310 -47.58 5.63 -14.21
CA ALA A 310 -47.51 7.08 -13.95
C ALA A 310 -46.09 7.46 -13.46
N ARG A 311 -45.44 8.37 -14.20
CA ARG A 311 -44.09 8.88 -13.90
C ARG A 311 -43.00 7.77 -13.79
N GLY A 312 -43.25 6.59 -14.34
CA GLY A 312 -42.31 5.46 -14.25
C GLY A 312 -42.30 4.72 -12.91
N ASN A 313 -43.26 4.98 -12.01
CA ASN A 313 -43.23 4.41 -10.66
C ASN A 313 -43.41 2.88 -10.67
N ALA A 314 -44.25 2.35 -11.57
CA ALA A 314 -44.51 0.91 -11.65
C ALA A 314 -43.24 0.16 -12.09
N ILE A 315 -42.57 0.62 -13.15
CA ILE A 315 -41.32 -0.01 -13.59
C ILE A 315 -40.19 0.19 -12.59
N GLN A 316 -40.07 1.36 -11.96
CA GLN A 316 -39.04 1.58 -10.94
C GLN A 316 -39.21 0.65 -9.73
N LYS A 317 -40.45 0.26 -9.40
CA LYS A 317 -40.71 -0.77 -8.40
C LYS A 317 -40.15 -2.12 -8.85
N VAL A 318 -40.43 -2.55 -10.08
CA VAL A 318 -39.89 -3.80 -10.65
C VAL A 318 -38.35 -3.78 -10.69
N MET A 319 -37.75 -2.68 -11.15
CA MET A 319 -36.30 -2.52 -11.19
C MET A 319 -35.67 -2.65 -9.79
N ARG A 320 -36.33 -2.14 -8.74
CA ARG A 320 -35.86 -2.23 -7.36
C ARG A 320 -36.07 -3.62 -6.76
N ASP A 321 -37.23 -4.22 -7.01
CA ASP A 321 -37.62 -5.52 -6.44
C ASP A 321 -36.72 -6.64 -6.97
N TYR A 322 -36.40 -6.63 -8.28
CA TYR A 322 -35.53 -7.61 -8.93
C TYR A 322 -34.08 -7.13 -9.08
N ASN A 323 -33.74 -5.90 -8.65
CA ASN A 323 -32.41 -5.31 -8.82
C ASN A 323 -31.88 -5.39 -10.27
N VAL A 324 -32.75 -5.08 -11.24
CA VAL A 324 -32.44 -5.06 -12.68
C VAL A 324 -32.62 -3.66 -13.25
N ARG A 325 -31.90 -3.36 -14.32
CA ARG A 325 -32.08 -2.15 -15.11
C ARG A 325 -32.89 -2.47 -16.35
N ILE A 326 -34.07 -1.87 -16.46
CA ILE A 326 -34.97 -2.02 -17.60
C ILE A 326 -34.98 -0.72 -18.41
N GLU A 327 -34.68 -0.82 -19.70
CA GLU A 327 -34.66 0.30 -20.63
C GLU A 327 -35.66 0.07 -21.77
N PHE A 328 -36.69 0.91 -21.81
CA PHE A 328 -37.70 0.88 -22.87
C PHE A 328 -37.22 1.64 -24.12
N PRO A 329 -37.59 1.21 -25.32
CA PRO A 329 -37.22 1.89 -26.55
C PRO A 329 -37.81 3.30 -26.58
N SER A 330 -37.00 4.28 -26.99
CA SER A 330 -37.44 5.67 -27.04
C SER A 330 -38.56 5.87 -28.06
N ARG A 331 -39.50 6.78 -27.79
CA ARG A 331 -40.65 7.05 -28.69
C ARG A 331 -40.26 7.41 -30.12
N ARG A 332 -39.05 7.92 -30.33
CA ARG A 332 -38.51 8.21 -31.68
C ARG A 332 -38.17 6.95 -32.48
N ASN A 333 -37.80 5.86 -31.80
CA ASN A 333 -37.46 4.58 -32.43
C ASN A 333 -38.68 3.67 -32.64
N ILE A 334 -39.84 4.01 -32.08
CA ILE A 334 -41.09 3.27 -32.27
C ILE A 334 -41.54 3.26 -33.76
N ASN A 335 -41.21 4.32 -34.51
CA ASN A 335 -41.60 4.48 -35.91
C ASN A 335 -40.50 4.09 -36.91
N SER A 336 -39.37 3.55 -36.43
CA SER A 336 -38.30 3.07 -37.33
C SER A 336 -38.73 1.76 -37.99
N ALA A 337 -38.55 1.67 -39.31
CA ALA A 337 -38.90 0.51 -40.15
C ALA A 337 -38.20 -0.82 -39.79
N ASN A 338 -37.33 -0.82 -38.77
CA ASN A 338 -36.50 -1.96 -38.35
C ASN A 338 -37.10 -2.80 -37.20
N GLY A 339 -38.29 -2.48 -36.68
CA GLY A 339 -38.95 -3.33 -35.67
C GLY A 339 -38.40 -3.22 -34.24
N ASP A 340 -37.38 -2.39 -34.02
CA ASP A 340 -36.74 -2.14 -32.70
C ASP A 340 -37.66 -1.47 -31.67
N GLY A 341 -38.84 -1.01 -32.09
CA GLY A 341 -39.81 -0.33 -31.23
C GLY A 341 -40.46 -1.21 -30.17
N ASN A 342 -40.42 -2.53 -30.33
CA ASN A 342 -40.99 -3.50 -29.38
C ASN A 342 -39.94 -4.10 -28.43
N THR A 343 -38.65 -3.81 -28.63
CA THR A 343 -37.57 -4.45 -27.88
C THR A 343 -37.26 -3.67 -26.61
N VAL A 344 -37.50 -4.29 -25.46
CA VAL A 344 -37.16 -3.77 -24.12
C VAL A 344 -35.89 -4.46 -23.65
N LEU A 345 -34.91 -3.67 -23.20
CA LEU A 345 -33.63 -4.17 -22.72
C LEU A 345 -33.67 -4.39 -21.22
N VAL A 346 -33.32 -5.58 -20.74
CA VAL A 346 -33.21 -5.89 -19.31
C VAL A 346 -31.77 -6.28 -19.01
N THR A 347 -31.11 -5.54 -18.13
CA THR A 347 -29.71 -5.78 -17.72
C THR A 347 -29.64 -6.04 -16.22
N GLY A 348 -28.94 -7.10 -15.80
CA GLY A 348 -28.73 -7.41 -14.39
C GLY A 348 -28.13 -8.80 -14.17
N ALA A 349 -28.17 -9.28 -12.92
CA ALA A 349 -27.76 -10.65 -12.59
C ALA A 349 -28.66 -11.66 -13.32
N PRO A 350 -28.11 -12.78 -13.85
CA PRO A 350 -28.85 -13.69 -14.73
C PRO A 350 -30.13 -14.22 -14.08
N GLU A 351 -30.06 -14.70 -12.83
CA GLU A 351 -31.21 -15.21 -12.08
C GLU A 351 -32.32 -14.16 -11.90
N ASN A 352 -31.94 -12.90 -11.74
CA ASN A 352 -32.88 -11.80 -11.54
C ASN A 352 -33.48 -11.30 -12.85
N VAL A 353 -32.69 -11.35 -13.94
CA VAL A 353 -33.14 -11.00 -15.28
C VAL A 353 -34.25 -11.97 -15.69
N ASP A 354 -34.05 -13.28 -15.56
CA ASP A 354 -35.05 -14.29 -15.90
C ASP A 354 -36.39 -14.05 -15.16
N GLN A 355 -36.33 -13.81 -13.85
CA GLN A 355 -37.52 -13.52 -13.04
C GLN A 355 -38.21 -12.21 -13.43
N ALA A 356 -37.44 -11.17 -13.74
CA ALA A 356 -37.98 -9.89 -14.20
C ALA A 356 -38.63 -10.03 -15.57
N CYS A 357 -38.03 -10.82 -16.47
CA CYS A 357 -38.55 -11.13 -17.80
C CYS A 357 -39.92 -11.81 -17.71
N ASP A 358 -40.04 -12.87 -16.92
CA ASP A 358 -41.30 -13.58 -16.69
C ASP A 358 -42.39 -12.65 -16.13
N TYR A 359 -42.03 -11.82 -15.14
CA TYR A 359 -42.94 -10.87 -14.54
C TYR A 359 -43.45 -9.82 -15.54
N LEU A 360 -42.55 -9.28 -16.38
CA LEU A 360 -42.90 -8.28 -17.40
C LEU A 360 -43.80 -8.88 -18.48
N ILE A 361 -43.52 -10.10 -18.95
CA ILE A 361 -44.33 -10.80 -19.94
C ILE A 361 -45.73 -11.08 -19.38
N SER A 362 -45.82 -11.59 -18.15
CA SER A 362 -47.10 -11.84 -17.48
C SER A 362 -47.94 -10.57 -17.38
N LYS A 363 -47.34 -9.45 -16.93
CA LYS A 363 -48.03 -8.17 -16.83
C LYS A 363 -48.40 -7.57 -18.18
N ALA A 364 -47.56 -7.70 -19.19
CA ALA A 364 -47.85 -7.22 -20.54
C ALA A 364 -49.08 -7.93 -21.11
N ASN A 365 -49.16 -9.26 -20.97
CA ASN A 365 -50.29 -10.05 -21.41
C ASN A 365 -51.58 -9.71 -20.66
N GLU A 366 -51.51 -9.47 -19.34
CA GLU A 366 -52.66 -9.01 -18.56
C GLU A 366 -53.20 -7.66 -19.08
N PHE A 367 -52.31 -6.73 -19.46
CA PHE A 367 -52.72 -5.45 -20.01
C PHE A 367 -53.25 -5.54 -21.44
N LEU A 368 -52.69 -6.41 -22.29
CA LEU A 368 -53.23 -6.67 -23.62
C LEU A 368 -54.65 -7.22 -23.58
N ASN A 369 -54.90 -8.21 -22.71
CA ASN A 369 -56.23 -8.80 -22.55
C ASN A 369 -57.26 -7.75 -22.07
N LYS A 370 -56.86 -6.87 -21.14
CA LYS A 370 -57.75 -5.77 -20.72
C LYS A 370 -58.02 -4.77 -21.84
N LEU A 371 -57.04 -4.47 -22.70
CA LEU A 371 -57.23 -3.58 -23.84
C LEU A 371 -58.16 -4.21 -24.90
N SER A 372 -58.04 -5.50 -25.17
CA SER A 372 -58.91 -6.19 -26.13
C SER A 372 -60.36 -6.27 -25.65
N GLU A 373 -60.59 -6.57 -24.36
CA GLU A 373 -61.93 -6.56 -23.75
C GLU A 373 -62.60 -5.18 -23.84
N ILE A 374 -61.85 -4.12 -23.55
CA ILE A 374 -62.33 -2.74 -23.65
C ILE A 374 -62.72 -2.40 -25.10
N ASN A 375 -61.87 -2.74 -26.07
CA ASN A 375 -62.14 -2.48 -27.48
C ASN A 375 -63.38 -3.24 -28.00
N GLN A 376 -63.63 -4.46 -27.51
CA GLN A 376 -64.86 -5.20 -27.83
C GLN A 376 -66.11 -4.56 -27.21
N SER A 377 -66.00 -4.00 -26.00
CA SER A 377 -67.13 -3.30 -25.35
C SER A 377 -67.55 -2.00 -26.04
N TYR A 378 -66.63 -1.35 -26.78
CA TYR A 378 -66.92 -0.12 -27.54
C TYR A 378 -67.36 -0.37 -28.98
N ALA A 379 -67.19 -1.61 -29.48
CA ALA A 379 -67.58 -2.00 -30.84
C ALA A 379 -69.03 -2.52 -30.92
N THR A 380 -69.71 -2.65 -29.79
CA THR A 380 -71.13 -3.05 -29.66
C THR A 380 -71.94 -1.84 -29.19
#